data_AF-A0A2E1FT91-F1
#
_entry.id   AF-A0A2E1FT91-F1
#
_cell.length_a   1.000
_cell.length_b   1.000
_cell.length_c   1.000
_cell.angle_alpha   90.00
_cell.angle_beta   90.00
_cell.angle_gamma   90.00
#
_symmetry.space_group_name_H-M   'P 1'
#
loop_
_entity.id
_entity.type
_entity.pdbx_description
1 polymer ?
#
loop_
_entity_poly.entity_id
_entity_poly.type
_entity_poly.pdbx_seq_one_letter_code
_entity_poly.pdbx_strand_id
1 'polypeptide(L)'
;MTMRPQISKLKGFLMGFFKDVLRNKYSATSIIAIGWVMFISDVDLFYIIDEQITLNEMKAEVRQTSLKNVDLQLRLDEIKSNPAVLERVARERYFMKLPEEDVFRIVE
;
A
#
# COMPACT_ATOMS: atom_id res chain seq x y z
N MET A 1 -1.63 25.87 -27.23
CA MET A 1 -0.67 26.68 -26.43
C MET A 1 0.37 25.72 -25.88
N THR A 2 1.49 25.53 -26.58
CA THR A 2 2.47 24.46 -26.32
C THR A 2 3.50 24.91 -25.28
N MET A 3 3.41 24.36 -24.07
CA MET A 3 4.27 24.76 -22.95
C MET A 3 5.44 23.77 -22.79
N ARG A 4 6.61 24.08 -23.37
CA ARG A 4 7.96 23.65 -22.93
C ARG A 4 8.96 24.65 -23.51
N PRO A 5 9.93 25.20 -22.74
CA PRO A 5 11.04 24.38 -22.25
C PRO A 5 11.74 24.89 -20.96
N GLN A 6 11.63 24.15 -19.84
CA GLN A 6 12.58 24.26 -18.70
C GLN A 6 13.80 23.34 -18.87
N ILE A 7 13.71 22.35 -19.77
CA ILE A 7 14.70 21.27 -19.92
C ILE A 7 15.99 21.76 -20.61
N SER A 8 15.91 22.79 -21.47
CA SER A 8 17.09 23.32 -22.18
C SER A 8 18.05 24.07 -21.25
N LYS A 9 17.53 24.82 -20.28
CA LYS A 9 18.34 25.52 -19.26
C LYS A 9 19.04 24.51 -18.35
N LEU A 10 18.36 23.44 -17.96
CA LEU A 10 18.93 22.36 -17.16
C LEU A 10 20.04 21.62 -17.92
N LYS A 11 19.81 21.30 -19.21
CA LYS A 11 20.86 20.69 -20.06
C LYS A 11 22.08 21.59 -20.20
N GLY A 12 21.89 22.90 -20.39
CA GLY A 12 23.01 23.86 -20.47
C GLY A 12 23.81 23.95 -19.16
N PHE A 13 23.11 23.97 -18.02
CA PHE A 13 23.74 23.97 -16.69
C PHE A 13 24.52 22.67 -16.44
N LEU A 14 23.92 21.52 -16.72
CA LEU A 14 24.59 20.23 -16.61
C LEU A 14 25.80 20.17 -17.54
N MET A 15 25.67 20.58 -18.80
CA MET A 15 26.78 20.51 -19.76
C MET A 15 27.97 21.41 -19.39
N GLY A 16 27.72 22.59 -18.80
CA GLY A 16 28.76 23.44 -18.22
C GLY A 16 29.43 22.82 -16.99
N PHE A 17 28.62 22.31 -16.06
CA PHE A 17 29.11 21.64 -14.85
C PHE A 17 29.95 20.40 -15.17
N PHE A 18 29.50 19.58 -16.12
CA PHE A 18 30.25 18.40 -16.57
C PHE A 18 31.60 18.77 -17.19
N LYS A 19 31.68 19.87 -17.96
CA LYS A 19 32.94 20.34 -18.56
C LYS A 19 33.95 20.77 -17.50
N ASP A 20 33.51 21.49 -16.47
CA ASP A 20 34.38 21.95 -15.39
C ASP A 20 34.80 20.80 -14.46
N VAL A 21 33.90 19.85 -14.21
CA VAL A 21 34.22 18.66 -13.40
C VAL A 21 35.18 17.70 -14.12
N LEU A 22 35.02 17.49 -15.43
CA LEU A 22 35.95 16.64 -16.20
C LEU A 22 37.36 17.25 -16.32
N ARG A 23 37.51 18.56 -16.13
CA ARG A 23 38.82 19.23 -16.20
C ARG A 23 39.71 18.88 -15.00
N ASN A 24 39.12 18.54 -13.85
CA ASN A 24 39.86 18.16 -12.66
C ASN A 24 39.91 16.63 -12.49
N LYS A 25 41.12 16.05 -12.50
CA LYS A 25 41.35 14.59 -12.39
C LYS A 25 40.72 13.98 -11.13
N TYR A 26 40.68 14.74 -10.03
CA TYR A 26 40.12 14.26 -8.76
C TYR A 26 38.59 14.26 -8.78
N SER A 27 37.98 15.31 -9.35
CA SER A 27 36.52 15.42 -9.44
C SER A 27 35.93 14.40 -10.42
N ALA A 28 36.62 14.14 -11.53
CA ALA A 28 36.23 13.10 -12.49
C ALA A 28 36.23 11.70 -11.84
N THR A 29 37.28 11.34 -11.11
CA THR A 29 37.35 10.07 -10.38
C THR A 29 36.27 9.96 -9.31
N SER A 30 35.97 11.04 -8.56
CA SER A 30 34.89 11.03 -7.57
C SER A 30 33.51 10.83 -8.19
N ILE A 31 33.21 11.47 -9.34
CA ILE A 31 31.94 11.24 -10.03
C ILE A 31 31.82 9.81 -10.53
N ILE A 32 32.88 9.26 -11.10
CA ILE A 32 32.89 7.85 -11.55
C ILE A 32 32.71 6.92 -10.36
N ALA A 33 33.36 7.18 -9.21
CA ALA A 33 33.21 6.38 -8.00
C ALA A 33 31.79 6.46 -7.43
N ILE A 34 31.17 7.65 -7.37
CA ILE A 34 29.80 7.82 -6.92
C ILE A 34 28.83 7.13 -7.88
N GLY A 35 29.02 7.31 -9.20
CA GLY A 35 28.24 6.60 -10.21
C GLY A 35 28.38 5.09 -10.11
N TRP A 36 29.60 4.59 -9.89
CA TRP A 36 29.86 3.16 -9.69
C TRP A 36 29.13 2.62 -8.46
N VAL A 37 29.17 3.32 -7.33
CA VAL A 37 28.42 2.91 -6.14
C VAL A 37 26.90 3.00 -6.38
N MET A 38 26.42 3.99 -7.12
CA MET A 38 24.97 4.10 -7.38
C MET A 38 24.42 3.11 -8.43
N PHE A 39 25.24 2.64 -9.39
CA PHE A 39 24.76 1.79 -10.50
C PHE A 39 25.32 0.38 -10.51
N ILE A 40 26.52 0.15 -9.97
CA ILE A 40 27.25 -1.12 -10.08
C ILE A 40 27.38 -1.82 -8.73
N SER A 41 27.37 -1.07 -7.63
CA SER A 41 27.15 -1.68 -6.32
C SER A 41 25.66 -1.91 -6.10
N ASP A 42 25.30 -3.00 -5.43
CA ASP A 42 23.93 -3.46 -5.14
C ASP A 42 23.11 -2.51 -4.24
N VAL A 43 23.43 -1.22 -4.23
CA VAL A 43 22.61 -0.17 -3.61
C VAL A 43 21.42 0.08 -4.53
N ASP A 44 20.50 -0.88 -4.58
CA ASP A 44 19.19 -0.69 -5.17
C ASP A 44 18.39 0.26 -4.26
N LEU A 45 18.69 1.55 -4.32
CA LEU A 45 17.97 2.58 -3.57
C LEU A 45 16.47 2.54 -3.89
N PHE A 46 16.14 2.22 -5.14
CA PHE A 46 14.76 2.02 -5.57
C PHE A 46 14.11 0.81 -4.91
N TYR A 47 14.84 -0.31 -4.77
CA TYR A 47 14.35 -1.49 -4.06
C TYR A 47 14.05 -1.16 -2.60
N ILE A 48 14.94 -0.43 -1.91
CA ILE A 48 14.74 -0.03 -0.52
C ILE A 48 13.49 0.84 -0.33
N ILE A 49 13.19 1.72 -1.30
CA ILE A 49 11.99 2.56 -1.27
C ILE A 49 10.73 1.72 -1.52
N ASP A 50 10.76 0.86 -2.54
CA ASP A 50 9.64 -0.01 -2.90
C ASP A 50 9.31 -1.00 -1.79
N GLU A 51 10.34 -1.55 -1.14
CA GLU A 51 10.20 -2.43 0.02
C GLU A 51 9.55 -1.68 1.20
N GLN A 52 9.94 -0.43 1.46
CA GLN A 52 9.30 0.37 2.52
C GLN A 52 7.82 0.66 2.24
N ILE A 53 7.46 0.93 0.98
CA ILE A 53 6.05 1.13 0.59
C ILE A 53 5.28 -0.17 0.82
N THR A 54 5.78 -1.28 0.29
CA THR A 54 5.19 -2.62 0.43
C THR A 54 5.02 -3.01 1.89
N LEU A 55 6.04 -2.79 2.73
CA LEU A 55 5.99 -3.06 4.16
C LEU A 55 4.92 -2.23 4.87
N ASN A 56 4.73 -0.98 4.46
CA ASN A 56 3.71 -0.12 5.05
C ASN A 56 2.30 -0.55 4.65
N GLU A 57 2.11 -0.97 3.39
CA GLU A 57 0.86 -1.53 2.90
C GLU A 57 0.48 -2.82 3.63
N MET A 58 1.41 -3.76 3.76
CA MET A 58 1.20 -5.00 4.52
C MET A 58 0.84 -4.72 5.99
N LYS A 59 1.54 -3.78 6.63
CA LYS A 59 1.22 -3.37 8.01
C LYS A 59 -0.17 -2.76 8.13
N ALA A 60 -0.59 -1.96 7.15
CA ALA A 60 -1.93 -1.40 7.11
C ALA A 60 -2.99 -2.49 6.96
N GLU A 61 -2.77 -3.47 6.09
CA GLU A 61 -3.66 -4.61 5.91
C GLU A 61 -3.80 -5.47 7.18
N VAL A 62 -2.68 -5.76 7.84
CA VAL A 62 -2.66 -6.48 9.13
C VAL A 62 -3.46 -5.71 10.18
N ARG A 63 -3.26 -4.39 10.30
CA ARG A 63 -3.99 -3.55 11.24
C ARG A 63 -5.50 -3.60 10.96
N GLN A 64 -5.91 -3.43 9.71
CA GLN A 64 -7.33 -3.50 9.32
C GLN A 64 -7.94 -4.87 9.62
N THR A 65 -7.22 -5.94 9.32
CA THR A 65 -7.67 -7.31 9.58
C THR A 65 -7.79 -7.60 11.07
N SER A 66 -6.84 -7.14 11.88
CA SER A 66 -6.92 -7.27 13.34
C SER A 66 -8.14 -6.55 13.93
N LEU A 67 -8.45 -5.34 13.44
CA LEU A 67 -9.62 -4.58 13.88
C LEU A 67 -10.92 -5.31 13.51
N LYS A 68 -11.02 -5.84 12.29
CA LYS A 68 -12.17 -6.65 11.86
C LYS A 68 -12.30 -7.91 12.71
N ASN A 69 -11.20 -8.56 13.06
CA ASN A 69 -11.23 -9.77 13.89
C ASN A 69 -11.79 -9.46 15.29
N VAL A 70 -11.34 -8.36 15.92
CA VAL A 70 -11.87 -7.92 17.22
C VAL A 70 -13.37 -7.60 17.13
N ASP A 71 -13.82 -6.87 16.11
CA ASP A 71 -15.24 -6.57 15.89
C ASP A 71 -16.07 -7.85 15.70
N LEU A 72 -15.58 -8.81 14.90
CA LEU A 72 -16.23 -10.10 14.69
C LEU A 72 -16.29 -10.93 15.97
N GLN A 73 -15.23 -10.95 16.79
CA GLN A 73 -15.24 -11.64 18.08
C GLN A 73 -16.30 -11.04 19.01
N LEU A 74 -16.37 -9.71 19.11
CA LEU A 74 -17.39 -9.04 19.92
C LEU A 74 -18.81 -9.37 19.44
N ARG A 75 -19.06 -9.37 18.12
CA ARG A 75 -20.36 -9.77 17.56
C ARG A 75 -20.69 -11.23 17.82
N LEU A 76 -19.70 -12.12 17.72
CA LEU A 76 -19.88 -13.54 18.02
C LEU A 76 -20.22 -13.74 19.50
N ASP A 77 -19.57 -13.01 20.40
CA ASP A 77 -19.86 -13.08 21.83
C ASP A 77 -21.24 -12.52 22.15
N GLU A 78 -21.69 -11.47 21.47
CA GLU A 78 -23.07 -10.94 21.57
C GLU A 78 -24.10 -11.98 21.10
N ILE A 79 -23.87 -12.63 19.95
CA ILE A 79 -24.73 -13.69 19.42
C ILE A 79 -24.78 -14.89 20.37
N LYS A 80 -23.64 -15.30 20.94
CA LYS A 80 -23.57 -16.45 21.86
C LYS A 80 -24.21 -16.17 23.21
N SER A 81 -24.09 -14.95 23.73
CA SER A 81 -24.61 -14.58 25.05
C SER A 81 -26.09 -14.24 25.04
N ASN A 82 -26.64 -13.77 23.91
CA ASN A 82 -28.04 -13.38 23.80
C ASN A 82 -28.83 -14.25 22.79
N PRO A 83 -29.71 -15.15 23.25
CA PRO A 83 -30.48 -16.03 22.37
C PRO A 83 -31.43 -15.26 21.42
N ALA A 84 -31.92 -14.08 21.80
CA ALA A 84 -32.76 -13.27 20.91
C ALA A 84 -31.96 -12.68 19.73
N VAL A 85 -30.68 -12.34 19.96
CA VAL A 85 -29.78 -11.86 18.89
C VAL A 85 -29.43 -13.00 17.95
N LEU A 86 -29.17 -14.20 18.48
CA LEU A 86 -28.96 -15.41 17.68
C LEU A 86 -30.15 -15.69 16.77
N GLU A 87 -31.37 -15.68 17.32
CA GLU A 87 -32.59 -15.93 16.54
C GLU A 87 -32.79 -14.87 15.44
N ARG A 88 -32.59 -13.58 15.79
CA ARG A 88 -32.66 -12.48 14.81
C ARG A 88 -31.67 -12.68 13.66
N VAL A 89 -30.41 -13.02 13.96
CA VAL A 89 -29.38 -13.28 12.93
C VAL A 89 -29.75 -14.51 12.09
N ALA A 90 -30.25 -15.58 12.71
CA ALA A 90 -30.68 -16.79 12.00
C ALA A 90 -31.85 -16.51 11.03
N ARG A 91 -32.83 -15.69 11.45
CA ARG A 91 -33.97 -15.29 10.62
C ARG A 91 -33.59 -14.29 9.53
N GLU A 92 -32.80 -13.25 9.84
CA GLU A 92 -32.44 -12.19 8.88
C GLU A 92 -31.38 -12.61 7.85
N ARG A 93 -30.33 -13.32 8.30
CA ARG A 93 -29.19 -13.67 7.44
C ARG A 93 -29.34 -15.01 6.75
N TYR A 94 -29.95 -15.97 7.44
CA TYR A 94 -30.01 -17.36 6.99
C TYR A 94 -31.44 -17.84 6.73
N PHE A 95 -32.46 -17.01 6.98
CA PHE A 95 -33.87 -17.33 6.78
C PHE A 95 -34.30 -18.65 7.45
N MET A 96 -33.69 -18.94 8.59
CA MET A 96 -34.00 -20.15 9.36
C MET A 96 -35.42 -20.04 9.94
N LYS A 97 -36.14 -21.17 9.93
CA LYS A 97 -37.49 -21.30 10.48
C LYS A 97 -37.55 -22.42 11.51
N LEU A 98 -38.47 -22.31 12.46
CA LEU A 98 -38.79 -23.40 13.38
C LEU A 98 -39.57 -24.51 12.64
N PRO A 99 -39.55 -25.76 13.13
CA PRO A 99 -40.25 -26.88 12.49
C PRO A 99 -41.76 -26.65 12.33
N GLU A 100 -42.36 -25.95 13.29
CA GLU A 100 -43.81 -25.65 13.37
C GLU A 100 -44.16 -24.26 12.81
N GLU A 101 -43.22 -23.57 12.15
CA GLU A 101 -43.40 -22.21 11.62
C GLU A 101 -43.27 -22.19 10.09
N ASP A 102 -44.28 -21.64 9.41
CA ASP A 102 -44.24 -21.39 7.96
C ASP A 102 -43.91 -19.92 7.66
N VAL A 103 -42.74 -19.70 7.06
CA VAL A 103 -42.23 -18.38 6.69
C VAL A 103 -42.40 -18.18 5.18
N PHE A 104 -43.13 -17.14 4.78
CA PHE A 104 -43.38 -16.80 3.38
C PHE A 104 -42.56 -15.58 2.96
N ARG A 105 -41.74 -15.73 1.92
CA ARG A 105 -41.03 -14.60 1.29
C ARG A 105 -41.78 -14.16 0.04
N ILE A 106 -42.32 -12.95 0.07
CA ILE A 106 -42.91 -12.32 -1.12
C ILE A 106 -41.74 -11.74 -1.93
N VAL A 107 -41.56 -12.25 -3.15
CA VAL A 107 -40.58 -11.75 -4.10
C VAL A 107 -41.38 -11.09 -5.22
N GLU A 108 -41.14 -9.80 -5.46
CA GLU A 108 -41.69 -9.08 -6.61
C GLU A 108 -41.01 -9.50 -7.92
#